data_AF-A0A081G4R8-F1
#
_entry.id   AF-A0A081G4R8-F1
#
_cell.length_a   1.000
_cell.length_b   1.000
_cell.length_c   1.000
_cell.angle_alpha   90.00
_cell.angle_beta   90.00
_cell.angle_gamma   90.00
#
_symmetry.space_group_name_H-M   'P 1'
#
loop_
_entity.id
_entity.type
_entity.pdbx_description
1 polymer ?
#
loop_
_entity_poly.entity_id
_entity_poly.type
_entity_poly.pdbx_seq_one_letter_code
_entity_poly.pdbx_strand_id
1 'polypeptide(L)'
;MAKIIGGITTSHIPAIGVAIDKGLEDTPYYRDLFAIYPPIREWLNEEKPDIAVLFYNDHGLEMWLDKKPTFAIGCAPEYENADEGWGIKPIPPVTGETELSWHIVNHLIENDFDPTVCQDIKVDHGATVPMTLLWPNHTYQGIKVIPVSINCERHPMPKPSRSYAFGKAIGDAIRCWEKDAKVVVLGTGGLSHQLDGPRAGILNGDFDNYCMDKLVSDPQELCKFSNVDLIEKGGAQMVELAMWLAMRGALGEGIPEERLRNYVSPISNTGVGVQLLIPKD
;
A
#
# COMPACT_ATOMS: atom_id res chain seq x y z
N MET A 1 2.99 24.54 0.84
CA MET A 1 2.52 23.47 1.73
C MET A 1 2.22 22.27 0.87
N ALA A 2 2.63 21.09 1.31
CA ALA A 2 2.50 19.90 0.50
C ALA A 2 1.02 19.51 0.38
N LYS A 3 0.65 19.04 -0.80
CA LYS A 3 -0.72 18.64 -1.12
C LYS A 3 -0.77 17.15 -1.40
N ILE A 4 -1.69 16.46 -0.75
CA ILE A 4 -2.06 15.10 -1.15
C ILE A 4 -2.97 15.21 -2.37
N ILE A 5 -2.49 14.71 -3.51
CA ILE A 5 -3.19 14.83 -4.80
C ILE A 5 -4.13 13.65 -5.08
N GLY A 6 -3.90 12.52 -4.44
CA GLY A 6 -4.66 11.30 -4.67
C GLY A 6 -4.20 10.14 -3.80
N GLY A 7 -5.07 9.15 -3.68
CA GLY A 7 -4.82 7.86 -3.07
C GLY A 7 -5.02 6.73 -4.08
N ILE A 8 -4.10 5.77 -4.12
CA ILE A 8 -4.21 4.60 -4.99
C ILE A 8 -4.18 3.35 -4.12
N THR A 9 -5.14 2.44 -4.31
CA THR A 9 -5.04 1.08 -3.77
C THR A 9 -4.67 0.09 -4.85
N THR A 10 -3.83 -0.90 -4.52
CA THR A 10 -3.50 -1.98 -5.45
C THR A 10 -2.90 -3.19 -4.73
N SER A 11 -3.19 -4.40 -5.21
CA SER A 11 -2.50 -5.60 -4.71
C SER A 11 -1.01 -5.59 -5.06
N HIS A 12 -0.19 -6.26 -4.24
CA HIS A 12 1.27 -6.32 -4.42
C HIS A 12 1.81 -7.75 -4.62
N ILE A 13 0.96 -8.67 -5.07
CA ILE A 13 1.26 -10.11 -5.15
C ILE A 13 2.56 -10.37 -5.93
N PRO A 14 3.52 -11.17 -5.41
CA PRO A 14 4.82 -11.38 -6.07
C PRO A 14 4.67 -12.05 -7.45
N ALA A 15 3.63 -12.85 -7.67
CA ALA A 15 3.30 -13.44 -8.97
C ALA A 15 3.08 -12.37 -10.07
N ILE A 16 2.61 -11.16 -9.71
CA ILE A 16 2.50 -10.04 -10.64
C ILE A 16 3.89 -9.56 -11.05
N GLY A 17 4.82 -9.44 -10.10
CA GLY A 17 6.23 -9.13 -10.39
C GLY A 17 6.88 -10.16 -11.32
N VAL A 18 6.63 -11.45 -11.07
CA VAL A 18 7.07 -12.54 -11.97
C VAL A 18 6.46 -12.40 -13.37
N ALA A 19 5.18 -12.03 -13.47
CA ALA A 19 4.51 -11.84 -14.75
C ALA A 19 5.15 -10.71 -15.57
N ILE A 20 5.50 -9.59 -14.92
CA ILE A 20 6.19 -8.46 -15.56
C ILE A 20 7.59 -8.86 -16.03
N ASP A 21 8.41 -9.49 -15.17
CA ASP A 21 9.78 -9.91 -15.54
C ASP A 21 9.80 -10.89 -16.73
N LYS A 22 8.75 -11.71 -16.85
CA LYS A 22 8.61 -12.72 -17.92
C LYS A 22 7.85 -12.24 -19.16
N GLY A 23 7.34 -11.00 -19.19
CA GLY A 23 6.57 -10.50 -20.33
C GLY A 23 5.23 -11.21 -20.52
N LEU A 24 4.54 -11.56 -19.42
CA LEU A 24 3.29 -12.34 -19.44
C LEU A 24 2.03 -11.48 -19.40
N GLU A 25 2.17 -10.15 -19.44
CA GLU A 25 1.07 -9.20 -19.22
C GLU A 25 -0.08 -9.37 -20.21
N ASP A 26 0.22 -9.70 -21.47
CA ASP A 26 -0.79 -9.88 -22.53
C ASP A 26 -1.40 -11.29 -22.59
N THR A 27 -0.97 -12.21 -21.71
CA THR A 27 -1.53 -13.56 -21.68
C THR A 27 -2.99 -13.56 -21.19
N PRO A 28 -3.83 -14.54 -21.60
CA PRO A 28 -5.23 -14.57 -21.19
C PRO A 28 -5.48 -14.54 -19.68
N TYR A 29 -4.52 -15.03 -18.88
CA TYR A 29 -4.61 -15.04 -17.42
C TYR A 29 -4.37 -13.65 -16.80
N TYR A 30 -3.43 -12.88 -17.36
CA TYR A 30 -2.98 -11.61 -16.78
C TYR A 30 -3.54 -10.37 -17.46
N ARG A 31 -4.01 -10.49 -18.71
CA ARG A 31 -4.46 -9.35 -19.53
C ARG A 31 -5.46 -8.45 -18.80
N ASP A 32 -6.46 -9.04 -18.18
CA ASP A 32 -7.54 -8.29 -17.55
C ASP A 32 -7.05 -7.55 -16.29
N LEU A 33 -6.06 -8.09 -15.58
CA LEU A 33 -5.36 -7.39 -14.47
C LEU A 33 -4.57 -6.19 -15.00
N PHE A 34 -3.70 -6.40 -16.00
CA PHE A 34 -2.82 -5.32 -16.48
C PHE A 34 -3.58 -4.20 -17.21
N ALA A 35 -4.73 -4.51 -17.81
CA ALA A 35 -5.61 -3.53 -18.46
C ALA A 35 -6.19 -2.48 -17.49
N ILE A 36 -6.12 -2.69 -16.17
CA ILE A 36 -6.60 -1.76 -15.15
C ILE A 36 -5.70 -0.52 -15.00
N TYR A 37 -4.39 -0.68 -15.19
CA TYR A 37 -3.39 0.32 -14.81
C TYR A 37 -3.19 1.49 -15.80
N PRO A 38 -3.41 1.38 -17.13
CA PRO A 38 -3.18 2.50 -18.05
C PRO A 38 -3.85 3.82 -17.66
N PRO A 39 -5.15 3.86 -17.27
CA PRO A 39 -5.78 5.12 -16.85
C PRO A 39 -5.17 5.72 -15.58
N ILE A 40 -4.67 4.88 -14.65
CA ILE A 40 -3.98 5.33 -13.44
C ILE A 40 -2.63 5.93 -13.80
N ARG A 41 -1.90 5.29 -14.74
CA ARG A 41 -0.62 5.78 -15.25
C ARG A 41 -0.77 7.10 -15.99
N GLU A 42 -1.84 7.26 -16.78
CA GLU A 42 -2.20 8.53 -17.42
C GLU A 42 -2.39 9.63 -16.38
N TRP A 43 -3.19 9.37 -15.34
CA TRP A 43 -3.38 10.31 -14.24
C TRP A 43 -2.06 10.66 -13.51
N LEU A 44 -1.21 9.67 -13.23
CA LEU A 44 0.11 9.92 -12.61
C LEU A 44 1.01 10.78 -13.49
N ASN A 45 0.98 10.59 -14.82
CA ASN A 45 1.75 11.38 -15.78
C ASN A 45 1.22 12.82 -15.93
N GLU A 46 -0.08 13.01 -15.77
CA GLU A 46 -0.74 14.33 -15.75
C GLU A 46 -0.41 15.08 -14.45
N GLU A 47 -0.66 14.46 -13.31
CA GLU A 47 -0.52 15.10 -12.00
C GLU A 47 0.93 15.24 -11.55
N LYS A 48 1.83 14.34 -11.97
CA LYS A 48 3.28 14.36 -11.65
C LYS A 48 3.53 14.55 -10.15
N PRO A 49 3.24 13.53 -9.30
CA PRO A 49 3.62 13.59 -7.90
C PRO A 49 5.15 13.71 -7.75
N ASP A 50 5.58 14.46 -6.75
CA ASP A 50 6.99 14.54 -6.35
C ASP A 50 7.35 13.39 -5.38
N ILE A 51 6.37 12.97 -4.57
CA ILE A 51 6.55 12.01 -3.49
C ILE A 51 5.44 10.97 -3.50
N ALA A 52 5.79 9.71 -3.27
CA ALA A 52 4.85 8.62 -2.97
C ALA A 52 5.04 8.16 -1.52
N VAL A 53 4.00 8.27 -0.69
CA VAL A 53 3.96 7.61 0.62
C VAL A 53 3.31 6.24 0.44
N LEU A 54 4.09 5.17 0.62
CA LEU A 54 3.70 3.81 0.27
C LEU A 54 3.45 3.00 1.53
N PHE A 55 2.18 2.71 1.83
CA PHE A 55 1.80 1.78 2.88
C PHE A 55 1.85 0.35 2.35
N TYR A 56 2.75 -0.45 2.92
CA TYR A 56 2.90 -1.88 2.63
C TYR A 56 3.10 -2.67 3.94
N ASN A 57 3.26 -3.98 3.85
CA ASN A 57 3.76 -4.84 4.90
C ASN A 57 5.01 -5.57 4.37
N ASP A 58 6.04 -5.68 5.21
CA ASP A 58 7.23 -6.45 4.86
C ASP A 58 6.98 -7.95 5.10
N HIS A 59 7.26 -8.77 4.10
CA HIS A 59 6.99 -10.21 4.08
C HIS A 59 8.17 -11.03 4.62
N GLY A 60 9.02 -10.41 5.44
CA GLY A 60 10.17 -11.04 6.06
C GLY A 60 11.46 -10.89 5.25
N LEU A 61 11.55 -9.94 4.33
CA LEU A 61 12.83 -9.63 3.71
C LEU A 61 13.72 -8.88 4.71
N GLU A 62 13.18 -7.85 5.34
CA GLU A 62 13.90 -7.01 6.30
C GLU A 62 13.37 -7.19 7.73
N MET A 63 12.06 -7.23 7.91
CA MET A 63 11.41 -7.29 9.22
C MET A 63 10.96 -8.72 9.53
N TRP A 64 11.93 -9.53 9.95
CA TRP A 64 11.71 -10.93 10.31
C TRP A 64 10.97 -11.11 11.64
N LEU A 65 10.67 -12.36 11.98
CA LEU A 65 9.86 -12.74 13.15
C LEU A 65 10.50 -12.41 14.50
N ASP A 66 11.81 -12.16 14.56
CA ASP A 66 12.52 -11.77 15.78
C ASP A 66 12.31 -10.29 16.12
N LYS A 67 12.01 -9.44 15.12
CA LYS A 67 11.75 -8.01 15.27
C LYS A 67 10.66 -7.57 14.30
N LYS A 68 9.40 -7.57 14.78
CA LYS A 68 8.23 -7.19 13.98
C LYS A 68 7.56 -5.93 14.55
N PRO A 69 7.95 -4.73 14.10
CA PRO A 69 7.36 -3.49 14.59
C PRO A 69 5.91 -3.35 14.12
N THR A 70 5.03 -2.77 14.96
CA THR A 70 3.63 -2.51 14.57
C THR A 70 3.55 -1.56 13.37
N PHE A 71 4.32 -0.47 13.44
CA PHE A 71 4.49 0.50 12.38
C PHE A 71 5.98 0.81 12.23
N ALA A 72 6.48 0.87 11.01
CA ALA A 72 7.84 1.27 10.71
C ALA A 72 7.88 2.20 9.50
N ILE A 73 8.73 3.22 9.55
CA ILE A 73 8.81 4.27 8.51
C ILE A 73 10.26 4.36 8.04
N GLY A 74 10.45 4.23 6.73
CA GLY A 74 11.72 4.51 6.08
C GLY A 74 12.04 6.01 6.15
N CYS A 75 13.23 6.33 6.65
CA CYS A 75 13.82 7.67 6.70
C CYS A 75 15.22 7.70 6.07
N ALA A 76 15.51 6.73 5.18
CA ALA A 76 16.77 6.63 4.47
C ALA A 76 16.74 7.47 3.17
N PRO A 77 17.91 7.86 2.63
CA PRO A 77 17.99 8.56 1.34
C PRO A 77 17.72 7.64 0.14
N GLU A 78 17.82 6.32 0.32
CA GLU A 78 17.66 5.31 -0.72
C GLU A 78 17.23 3.98 -0.10
N TYR A 79 16.49 3.17 -0.85
CA TYR A 79 16.07 1.83 -0.46
C TYR A 79 16.41 0.82 -1.56
N GLU A 80 17.15 -0.22 -1.21
CA GLU A 80 17.41 -1.35 -2.09
C GLU A 80 16.33 -2.42 -1.94
N ASN A 81 16.19 -3.28 -2.94
CA ASN A 81 15.42 -4.51 -2.84
C ASN A 81 16.31 -5.74 -3.09
N ALA A 82 15.82 -6.92 -2.73
CA ALA A 82 16.53 -8.17 -2.97
C ALA A 82 15.56 -9.25 -3.44
N ASP A 83 16.11 -10.31 -4.02
CA ASP A 83 15.33 -11.50 -4.34
C ASP A 83 14.90 -12.20 -3.04
N GLU A 84 13.61 -12.45 -2.93
CA GLU A 84 12.97 -13.12 -1.79
C GLU A 84 12.86 -14.65 -2.01
N GLY A 85 13.57 -15.17 -3.00
CA GLY A 85 13.56 -16.58 -3.40
C GLY A 85 12.63 -16.88 -4.57
N TRP A 86 12.06 -15.85 -5.20
CA TRP A 86 11.18 -15.96 -6.37
C TRP A 86 11.93 -15.89 -7.71
N GLY A 87 13.21 -15.55 -7.68
CA GLY A 87 14.01 -15.34 -8.89
C GLY A 87 13.62 -14.07 -9.65
N ILE A 88 12.96 -13.13 -8.98
CA ILE A 88 12.61 -11.83 -9.54
C ILE A 88 13.86 -10.94 -9.48
N LYS A 89 14.22 -10.32 -10.60
CA LYS A 89 15.37 -9.41 -10.62
C LYS A 89 15.09 -8.18 -9.74
N PRO A 90 16.07 -7.75 -8.93
CA PRO A 90 15.97 -6.48 -8.23
C PRO A 90 15.72 -5.32 -9.20
N ILE A 91 14.95 -4.33 -8.75
CA ILE A 91 14.74 -3.09 -9.50
C ILE A 91 15.84 -2.10 -9.10
N PRO A 92 16.08 -1.02 -9.88
CA PRO A 92 16.95 0.06 -9.43
C PRO A 92 16.50 0.60 -8.07
N PRO A 93 17.42 0.97 -7.18
CA PRO A 93 17.07 1.48 -5.86
C PRO A 93 16.05 2.62 -5.92
N VAL A 94 15.23 2.71 -4.88
CA VAL A 94 14.18 3.71 -4.76
C VAL A 94 14.72 4.89 -3.96
N THR A 95 14.70 6.10 -4.53
CA THR A 95 15.11 7.32 -3.84
C THR A 95 14.15 7.67 -2.72
N GLY A 96 14.67 7.91 -1.51
CA GLY A 96 13.89 8.30 -0.35
C GLY A 96 13.63 9.80 -0.25
N GLU A 97 12.54 10.19 0.43
CA GLU A 97 12.34 11.58 0.90
C GLU A 97 12.66 11.68 2.40
N THR A 98 13.94 11.89 2.71
CA THR A 98 14.43 11.96 4.10
C THR A 98 13.80 13.10 4.90
N GLU A 99 13.56 14.27 4.31
CA GLU A 99 13.10 15.41 5.10
C GLU A 99 11.63 15.28 5.50
N LEU A 100 10.76 14.92 4.56
CA LEU A 100 9.35 14.68 4.88
C LEU A 100 9.18 13.45 5.77
N SER A 101 9.97 12.38 5.59
CA SER A 101 9.86 11.19 6.46
C SER A 101 10.22 11.51 7.92
N TRP A 102 11.27 12.30 8.18
CA TRP A 102 11.56 12.79 9.53
C TRP A 102 10.49 13.74 10.07
N HIS A 103 9.93 14.62 9.22
CA HIS A 103 8.81 15.46 9.61
C HIS A 103 7.59 14.63 10.04
N ILE A 104 7.24 13.59 9.27
CA ILE A 104 6.16 12.65 9.58
C ILE A 104 6.43 11.92 10.91
N VAL A 105 7.64 11.38 11.11
CA VAL A 105 8.00 10.68 12.36
C VAL A 105 7.84 11.59 13.58
N ASN A 106 8.36 12.82 13.52
CA ASN A 106 8.23 13.77 14.62
C ASN A 106 6.76 14.10 14.89
N HIS A 107 5.98 14.34 13.85
CA HIS A 107 4.53 14.59 13.99
C HIS A 107 3.80 13.40 14.63
N LEU A 108 4.14 12.17 14.25
CA LEU A 108 3.54 10.97 14.80
C LEU A 108 3.81 10.79 16.29
N ILE A 109 5.06 11.04 16.72
CA ILE A 109 5.45 10.99 18.14
C ILE A 109 4.65 12.01 18.96
N GLU A 110 4.50 13.24 18.46
CA GLU A 110 3.70 14.28 19.12
C GLU A 110 2.18 13.98 19.12
N ASN A 111 1.72 13.01 18.33
CA ASN A 111 0.32 12.59 18.22
C ASN A 111 0.10 11.15 18.73
N ASP A 112 0.90 10.71 19.70
CA ASP A 112 0.74 9.44 20.43
C ASP A 112 0.76 8.19 19.52
N PHE A 113 1.65 8.19 18.52
CA PHE A 113 2.04 6.99 17.78
C PHE A 113 3.50 6.63 18.04
N ASP A 114 3.77 5.32 18.10
CA ASP A 114 5.11 4.78 18.40
C ASP A 114 5.72 4.09 17.15
N PRO A 115 6.02 4.81 16.05
CA PRO A 115 6.62 4.19 14.87
C PRO A 115 8.09 3.82 15.13
N THR A 116 8.54 2.73 14.52
CA THR A 116 9.97 2.44 14.38
C THR A 116 10.56 3.26 13.24
N VAL A 117 11.67 3.96 13.51
CA VAL A 117 12.41 4.71 12.48
C VAL A 117 13.42 3.79 11.81
N CYS A 118 13.37 3.71 10.48
CA CYS A 118 14.21 2.84 9.67
C CYS A 118 15.12 3.67 8.76
N GLN A 119 16.41 3.78 9.09
CA GLN A 119 17.40 4.51 8.27
C GLN A 119 18.26 3.61 7.39
N ASP A 120 18.09 2.29 7.53
CA ASP A 120 18.74 1.27 6.73
C ASP A 120 17.80 0.07 6.71
N ILE A 121 17.07 -0.10 5.60
CA ILE A 121 16.15 -1.21 5.36
C ILE A 121 16.09 -1.52 3.87
N LYS A 122 15.91 -2.79 3.54
CA LYS A 122 15.43 -3.20 2.22
C LYS A 122 13.91 -3.06 2.12
N VAL A 123 13.44 -2.94 0.89
CA VAL A 123 12.02 -3.00 0.53
C VAL A 123 11.75 -4.24 -0.32
N ASP A 124 10.64 -4.92 -0.07
CA ASP A 124 10.31 -6.20 -0.69
C ASP A 124 9.29 -6.06 -1.84
N HIS A 125 8.69 -7.16 -2.29
CA HIS A 125 7.62 -7.15 -3.29
C HIS A 125 6.41 -6.31 -2.90
N GLY A 126 6.10 -6.21 -1.60
CA GLY A 126 5.01 -5.40 -1.07
C GLY A 126 5.12 -3.92 -1.43
N ALA A 127 6.36 -3.44 -1.61
CA ALA A 127 6.66 -2.11 -2.12
C ALA A 127 6.97 -2.10 -3.63
N THR A 128 7.81 -3.02 -4.10
CA THR A 128 8.35 -2.96 -5.47
C THR A 128 7.36 -3.34 -6.55
N VAL A 129 6.39 -4.22 -6.28
CA VAL A 129 5.34 -4.60 -7.26
C VAL A 129 4.42 -3.41 -7.57
N PRO A 130 3.84 -2.70 -6.59
CA PRO A 130 3.08 -1.47 -6.83
C PRO A 130 3.88 -0.41 -7.59
N MET A 131 5.16 -0.20 -7.24
CA MET A 131 6.02 0.74 -7.97
C MET A 131 6.16 0.36 -9.44
N THR A 132 6.37 -0.92 -9.75
CA THR A 132 6.52 -1.39 -11.14
C THR A 132 5.20 -1.33 -11.91
N LEU A 133 4.07 -1.59 -11.24
CA LEU A 133 2.74 -1.48 -11.83
C LEU A 133 2.36 -0.04 -12.20
N LEU A 134 2.66 0.91 -11.31
CA LEU A 134 2.30 2.32 -11.46
C LEU A 134 3.30 3.10 -12.32
N TRP A 135 4.58 2.70 -12.28
CA TRP A 135 5.67 3.30 -13.04
C TRP A 135 6.47 2.23 -13.79
N PRO A 136 5.92 1.67 -14.89
CA PRO A 136 6.57 0.64 -15.65
C PRO A 136 7.91 1.13 -16.21
N ASN A 137 8.85 0.20 -16.47
CA ASN A 137 10.22 0.49 -16.93
C ASN A 137 10.99 1.43 -15.99
N HIS A 138 10.69 1.38 -14.69
CA HIS A 138 11.34 2.19 -13.66
C HIS A 138 11.18 3.70 -13.87
N THR A 139 10.05 4.14 -14.45
CA THR A 139 9.75 5.57 -14.65
C THR A 139 9.55 6.34 -13.33
N TYR A 140 9.59 5.65 -12.18
CA TYR A 140 9.59 6.25 -10.84
C TYR A 140 10.90 6.96 -10.48
N GLN A 141 11.97 6.87 -11.29
CA GLN A 141 13.28 7.48 -10.97
C GLN A 141 13.31 9.02 -10.80
N GLY A 142 12.17 9.71 -10.94
CA GLY A 142 12.00 11.12 -10.57
C GLY A 142 11.13 11.37 -9.33
N ILE A 143 10.60 10.31 -8.71
CA ILE A 143 9.66 10.36 -7.59
C ILE A 143 10.38 9.83 -6.36
N LYS A 144 10.29 10.56 -5.26
CA LYS A 144 10.81 10.10 -3.98
C LYS A 144 9.78 9.25 -3.26
N VAL A 145 10.21 8.26 -2.49
CA VAL A 145 9.32 7.33 -1.80
C VAL A 145 9.56 7.35 -0.30
N ILE A 146 8.48 7.25 0.47
CA ILE A 146 8.52 7.01 1.91
C ILE A 146 7.82 5.67 2.14
N PRO A 147 8.56 4.56 2.32
CA PRO A 147 7.97 3.27 2.63
C PRO A 147 7.50 3.25 4.08
N VAL A 148 6.24 2.85 4.28
CA VAL A 148 5.60 2.74 5.58
C VAL A 148 5.11 1.31 5.74
N SER A 149 5.83 0.54 6.55
CA SER A 149 5.52 -0.86 6.82
C SER A 149 4.53 -0.98 8.00
N ILE A 150 3.47 -1.75 7.80
CA ILE A 150 2.46 -2.09 8.81
C ILE A 150 2.47 -3.61 9.01
N ASN A 151 2.73 -4.06 10.25
CA ASN A 151 2.77 -5.49 10.56
C ASN A 151 1.41 -6.16 10.31
N CYS A 152 1.40 -7.12 9.37
CA CYS A 152 0.24 -7.93 9.00
C CYS A 152 0.52 -9.45 9.14
N GLU A 153 1.72 -9.83 9.56
CA GLU A 153 2.20 -11.22 9.57
C GLU A 153 2.26 -11.81 10.99
N ARG A 154 2.50 -10.96 12.00
CA ARG A 154 2.71 -11.42 13.38
C ARG A 154 1.70 -10.82 14.34
N HIS A 155 0.93 -11.68 15.00
CA HIS A 155 0.08 -11.23 16.10
C HIS A 155 0.91 -10.78 17.32
N PRO A 156 0.50 -9.72 18.04
CA PRO A 156 -0.64 -8.84 17.73
C PRO A 156 -0.35 -7.82 16.62
N MET A 157 -1.29 -7.71 15.67
CA MET A 157 -1.30 -6.69 14.59
C MET A 157 -2.11 -5.46 15.05
N PRO A 158 -1.88 -4.27 14.45
CA PRO A 158 -2.75 -3.12 14.72
C PRO A 158 -4.19 -3.45 14.32
N LYS A 159 -5.16 -2.95 15.09
CA LYS A 159 -6.58 -3.05 14.72
C LYS A 159 -6.87 -2.12 13.53
N PRO A 160 -7.89 -2.41 12.69
CA PRO A 160 -8.27 -1.57 11.54
C PRO A 160 -8.41 -0.08 11.87
N SER A 161 -9.08 0.25 12.99
CA SER A 161 -9.21 1.64 13.46
C SER A 161 -7.88 2.33 13.80
N ARG A 162 -6.86 1.58 14.26
CA ARG A 162 -5.53 2.15 14.55
C ARG A 162 -4.77 2.43 13.25
N SER A 163 -4.91 1.58 12.23
CA SER A 163 -4.31 1.81 10.91
C SER A 163 -4.93 3.02 10.20
N TYR A 164 -6.26 3.17 10.26
CA TYR A 164 -6.94 4.37 9.75
C TYR A 164 -6.46 5.65 10.48
N ALA A 165 -6.40 5.62 11.81
CA ALA A 165 -5.94 6.76 12.60
C ALA A 165 -4.46 7.10 12.33
N PHE A 166 -3.60 6.08 12.14
CA PHE A 166 -2.20 6.25 11.78
C PHE A 166 -2.06 6.94 10.42
N GLY A 167 -2.82 6.47 9.43
CA GLY A 167 -2.95 7.11 8.14
C GLY A 167 -3.37 8.56 8.22
N LYS A 168 -4.40 8.87 9.03
CA LYS A 168 -4.86 10.24 9.28
C LYS A 168 -3.75 11.13 9.82
N ALA A 169 -3.01 10.66 10.83
CA ALA A 169 -1.89 11.41 11.41
C ALA A 169 -0.75 11.64 10.41
N ILE A 170 -0.45 10.67 9.53
CA ILE A 170 0.50 10.86 8.42
C ILE A 170 -0.02 11.90 7.42
N GLY A 171 -1.31 11.86 7.07
CA GLY A 171 -1.93 12.85 6.21
C GLY A 171 -1.87 14.27 6.79
N ASP A 172 -2.12 14.40 8.09
CA ASP A 172 -2.04 15.66 8.83
C ASP A 172 -0.60 16.20 8.85
N ALA A 173 0.39 15.32 9.07
CA ALA A 173 1.81 15.66 8.95
C ALA A 173 2.18 16.17 7.55
N ILE A 174 1.76 15.48 6.49
CA ILE A 174 2.03 15.90 5.11
C ILE A 174 1.43 17.28 4.84
N ARG A 175 0.18 17.52 5.25
CA ARG A 175 -0.51 18.81 5.04
C ARG A 175 0.14 19.97 5.78
N CYS A 176 0.75 19.73 6.94
CA CYS A 176 1.46 20.77 7.70
C CYS A 176 2.94 20.94 7.31
N TRP A 177 3.46 20.15 6.36
CA TRP A 177 4.82 20.33 5.87
C TRP A 177 4.92 21.56 4.96
N GLU A 178 5.85 22.47 5.29
CA GLU A 178 5.89 23.81 4.69
C GLU A 178 6.27 23.82 3.21
N LYS A 179 7.00 22.79 2.74
CA LYS A 179 7.44 22.69 1.34
C LYS A 179 6.26 22.53 0.39
N ASP A 180 6.42 23.05 -0.82
CA ASP A 180 5.46 22.82 -1.90
C ASP A 180 5.84 21.51 -2.62
N ALA A 181 4.99 20.50 -2.47
CA ALA A 181 5.20 19.17 -3.05
C ALA A 181 3.85 18.47 -3.27
N LYS A 182 3.73 17.74 -4.36
CA LYS A 182 2.59 16.88 -4.66
C LYS A 182 2.87 15.47 -4.15
N VAL A 183 2.01 15.00 -3.25
CA VAL A 183 2.13 13.69 -2.60
C VAL A 183 1.01 12.78 -3.08
N VAL A 184 1.36 11.62 -3.62
CA VAL A 184 0.42 10.51 -3.82
C VAL A 184 0.57 9.52 -2.66
N VAL A 185 -0.53 8.95 -2.19
CA VAL A 185 -0.52 7.96 -1.12
C VAL A 185 -0.95 6.61 -1.67
N LEU A 186 -0.18 5.57 -1.40
CA LEU A 186 -0.43 4.21 -1.89
C LEU A 186 -0.81 3.31 -0.72
N GLY A 187 -1.92 2.58 -0.84
CA GLY A 187 -2.31 1.51 0.08
C GLY A 187 -2.22 0.17 -0.63
N THR A 188 -1.25 -0.67 -0.28
CA THR A 188 -0.95 -1.89 -1.04
C THR A 188 -1.52 -3.14 -0.35
N GLY A 189 -1.42 -4.29 -0.99
CA GLY A 189 -1.87 -5.58 -0.44
C GLY A 189 -3.35 -5.86 -0.61
N GLY A 190 -3.80 -6.95 0.00
CA GLY A 190 -5.17 -7.43 -0.06
C GLY A 190 -5.61 -7.91 -1.46
N LEU A 191 -6.90 -8.21 -1.64
CA LEU A 191 -7.97 -8.23 -0.63
C LEU A 191 -8.10 -9.64 -0.03
N SER A 192 -9.25 -10.31 -0.19
CA SER A 192 -9.43 -11.65 0.37
C SER A 192 -8.42 -12.64 -0.20
N HIS A 193 -7.72 -13.32 0.71
CA HIS A 193 -6.87 -14.46 0.41
C HIS A 193 -6.46 -15.21 1.67
N GLN A 194 -6.12 -16.48 1.48
CA GLN A 194 -5.40 -17.27 2.47
C GLN A 194 -4.30 -18.10 1.80
N LEU A 195 -3.06 -18.00 2.28
CA LEU A 195 -1.90 -18.69 1.68
C LEU A 195 -1.54 -20.00 2.38
N ASP A 196 -1.99 -20.20 3.61
CA ASP A 196 -1.55 -21.30 4.47
C ASP A 196 -2.72 -22.10 5.08
N GLY A 197 -2.40 -23.33 5.47
CA GLY A 197 -3.32 -24.24 6.14
C GLY A 197 -4.45 -24.79 5.25
N PRO A 198 -5.39 -25.56 5.82
CA PRO A 198 -6.44 -26.25 5.05
C PRO A 198 -7.46 -25.32 4.37
N ARG A 199 -7.48 -24.02 4.73
CA ARG A 199 -8.38 -23.01 4.16
C ARG A 199 -7.68 -22.14 3.10
N ALA A 200 -6.44 -22.46 2.73
CA ALA A 200 -5.73 -21.77 1.67
C ALA A 200 -6.55 -21.75 0.36
N GLY A 201 -6.50 -20.62 -0.36
CA GLY A 201 -7.27 -20.38 -1.58
C GLY A 201 -8.69 -19.86 -1.38
N ILE A 202 -9.12 -19.55 -0.15
CA ILE A 202 -10.39 -18.85 0.06
C ILE A 202 -10.36 -17.45 -0.59
N LEU A 203 -11.47 -17.12 -1.25
CA LEU A 203 -11.76 -15.81 -1.83
C LEU A 203 -13.17 -15.40 -1.42
N ASN A 204 -13.38 -14.11 -1.19
CA ASN A 204 -14.68 -13.55 -0.82
C ASN A 204 -14.92 -12.22 -1.55
N GLY A 205 -15.28 -12.32 -2.83
CA GLY A 205 -15.52 -11.14 -3.68
C GLY A 205 -16.62 -10.21 -3.18
N ASP A 206 -17.64 -10.72 -2.49
CA ASP A 206 -18.70 -9.89 -1.91
C ASP A 206 -18.15 -9.02 -0.77
N PHE A 207 -17.32 -9.62 0.10
CA PHE A 207 -16.66 -8.88 1.19
C PHE A 207 -15.60 -7.91 0.67
N ASP A 208 -14.86 -8.29 -0.37
CA ASP A 208 -13.89 -7.42 -1.04
C ASP A 208 -14.57 -6.16 -1.58
N ASN A 209 -15.65 -6.33 -2.34
CA ASN A 209 -16.41 -5.21 -2.89
C ASN A 209 -17.06 -4.34 -1.79
N TYR A 210 -17.57 -4.97 -0.73
CA TYR A 210 -18.04 -4.23 0.45
C TYR A 210 -16.93 -3.38 1.08
N CYS A 211 -15.71 -3.92 1.19
CA CYS A 211 -14.57 -3.17 1.70
C CYS A 211 -14.22 -2.00 0.79
N MET A 212 -14.17 -2.21 -0.53
CA MET A 212 -13.92 -1.14 -1.51
C MET A 212 -14.98 -0.03 -1.46
N ASP A 213 -16.27 -0.40 -1.34
CA ASP A 213 -17.39 0.55 -1.20
C ASP A 213 -17.23 1.42 0.06
N LYS A 214 -16.96 0.76 1.19
CA LYS A 214 -16.85 1.42 2.49
C LYS A 214 -15.56 2.22 2.64
N LEU A 215 -14.48 1.82 1.98
CA LEU A 215 -13.26 2.62 1.93
C LEU A 215 -13.56 4.03 1.42
N VAL A 216 -14.40 4.16 0.40
CA VAL A 216 -14.79 5.45 -0.17
C VAL A 216 -15.86 6.14 0.67
N SER A 217 -16.99 5.44 0.87
CA SER A 217 -18.22 6.04 1.40
C SER A 217 -18.22 6.25 2.91
N ASP A 218 -17.66 5.32 3.67
CA ASP A 218 -17.69 5.34 5.14
C ASP A 218 -16.62 4.39 5.73
N PRO A 219 -15.35 4.83 5.81
CA PRO A 219 -14.27 4.00 6.31
C PRO A 219 -14.43 3.66 7.80
N GLN A 220 -15.31 4.36 8.54
CA GLN A 220 -15.58 4.04 9.94
C GLN A 220 -16.30 2.70 10.12
N GLU A 221 -17.07 2.25 9.12
CA GLU A 221 -17.64 0.88 9.15
C GLU A 221 -16.55 -0.19 9.15
N LEU A 222 -15.48 0.01 8.37
CA LEU A 222 -14.35 -0.91 8.33
C LEU A 222 -13.54 -0.90 9.63
N CYS A 223 -13.47 0.26 10.29
CA CYS A 223 -12.82 0.44 11.59
C CYS A 223 -13.47 -0.35 12.74
N LYS A 224 -14.71 -0.84 12.57
CA LYS A 224 -15.43 -1.65 13.56
C LYS A 224 -15.00 -3.12 13.57
N PHE A 225 -14.38 -3.61 12.50
CA PHE A 225 -13.87 -4.98 12.46
C PHE A 225 -12.67 -5.15 13.39
N SER A 226 -12.60 -6.32 14.03
CA SER A 226 -11.36 -6.85 14.59
C SER A 226 -10.55 -7.57 13.50
N ASN A 227 -9.26 -7.83 13.76
CA ASN A 227 -8.45 -8.65 12.86
C ASN A 227 -9.03 -10.08 12.73
N VAL A 228 -9.69 -10.60 13.78
CA VAL A 228 -10.37 -11.90 13.72
C VAL A 228 -11.55 -11.86 12.75
N ASP A 229 -12.37 -10.79 12.77
CA ASP A 229 -13.49 -10.64 11.83
C ASP A 229 -12.99 -10.61 10.38
N LEU A 230 -11.88 -9.91 10.11
CA LEU A 230 -11.27 -9.87 8.79
C LEU A 230 -10.78 -11.25 8.35
N ILE A 231 -10.08 -11.97 9.23
CA ILE A 231 -9.59 -13.34 8.97
C ILE A 231 -10.73 -14.30 8.67
N GLU A 232 -11.81 -14.25 9.46
CA GLU A 232 -12.98 -15.09 9.27
C GLU A 232 -13.69 -14.78 7.94
N LYS A 233 -13.78 -13.51 7.55
CA LYS A 233 -14.51 -13.11 6.33
C LYS A 233 -13.70 -13.28 5.05
N GLY A 234 -12.43 -12.87 5.04
CA GLY A 234 -11.62 -12.77 3.83
C GLY A 234 -10.41 -13.70 3.77
N GLY A 235 -10.13 -14.50 4.81
CA GLY A 235 -8.92 -15.33 4.88
C GLY A 235 -7.81 -14.68 5.70
N ALA A 236 -6.81 -15.48 6.09
CA ALA A 236 -5.79 -15.07 7.08
C ALA A 236 -5.06 -13.77 6.71
N GLN A 237 -4.77 -13.56 5.43
CA GLN A 237 -4.05 -12.38 4.93
C GLN A 237 -4.98 -11.20 4.57
N MET A 238 -6.31 -11.30 4.77
CA MET A 238 -7.24 -10.16 4.61
C MET A 238 -6.91 -8.97 5.53
N VAL A 239 -6.15 -9.20 6.60
CA VAL A 239 -5.64 -8.17 7.52
C VAL A 239 -4.81 -7.09 6.83
N GLU A 240 -4.30 -7.37 5.63
CA GLU A 240 -3.65 -6.39 4.74
C GLU A 240 -4.54 -5.18 4.38
N LEU A 241 -5.87 -5.28 4.55
CA LEU A 241 -6.78 -4.12 4.48
C LEU A 241 -6.34 -2.94 5.37
N ALA A 242 -5.51 -3.20 6.40
CA ALA A 242 -4.87 -2.17 7.21
C ALA A 242 -4.16 -1.07 6.39
N MET A 243 -3.47 -1.44 5.30
CA MET A 243 -2.73 -0.48 4.45
C MET A 243 -3.67 0.39 3.62
N TRP A 244 -4.79 -0.17 3.16
CA TRP A 244 -5.84 0.56 2.46
C TRP A 244 -6.50 1.57 3.39
N LEU A 245 -6.77 1.18 4.64
CA LEU A 245 -7.31 2.07 5.67
C LEU A 245 -6.33 3.19 6.04
N ALA A 246 -5.04 2.90 6.12
CA ALA A 246 -4.01 3.92 6.34
C ALA A 246 -3.96 4.93 5.18
N MET A 247 -3.93 4.46 3.93
CA MET A 247 -4.04 5.34 2.76
C MET A 247 -5.30 6.20 2.82
N ARG A 248 -6.46 5.57 3.08
CA ARG A 248 -7.74 6.29 3.14
C ARG A 248 -7.79 7.32 4.26
N GLY A 249 -7.21 7.02 5.42
CA GLY A 249 -7.08 7.97 6.53
C GLY A 249 -6.24 9.19 6.13
N ALA A 250 -5.16 8.98 5.38
CA ALA A 250 -4.29 10.06 4.92
C ALA A 250 -5.00 11.06 4.00
N LEU A 251 -6.01 10.61 3.23
CA LEU A 251 -6.81 11.48 2.35
C LEU A 251 -7.70 12.50 3.10
N GLY A 252 -7.87 12.36 4.42
CA GLY A 252 -8.72 13.24 5.23
C GLY A 252 -10.17 12.75 5.36
N GLU A 253 -11.04 13.55 5.97
CA GLU A 253 -12.40 13.13 6.35
C GLU A 253 -13.42 13.22 5.21
N GLY A 254 -13.15 14.03 4.18
CA GLY A 254 -14.03 14.17 3.02
C GLY A 254 -14.23 12.85 2.27
N ILE A 255 -15.39 12.70 1.62
CA ILE A 255 -15.66 11.58 0.71
C ILE A 255 -14.90 11.85 -0.59
N PRO A 256 -13.84 11.08 -0.93
CA PRO A 256 -13.08 11.30 -2.14
C PRO A 256 -13.93 10.97 -3.38
N GLU A 257 -13.55 11.53 -4.52
CA GLU A 257 -14.03 11.05 -5.81
C GLU A 257 -13.37 9.71 -6.14
N GLU A 258 -14.15 8.67 -6.38
CA GLU A 258 -13.67 7.39 -6.93
C GLU A 258 -13.55 7.51 -8.45
N ARG A 259 -12.37 7.93 -8.92
CA ARG A 259 -12.11 8.18 -10.35
C ARG A 259 -11.94 6.89 -11.13
N LEU A 260 -11.46 5.83 -10.48
CA LEU A 260 -11.35 4.49 -11.05
C LEU A 260 -11.58 3.44 -9.97
N ARG A 261 -12.26 2.36 -10.35
CA ARG A 261 -12.40 1.13 -9.58
C ARG A 261 -12.38 -0.08 -10.50
N ASN A 262 -11.60 -1.09 -10.14
CA ASN A 262 -11.65 -2.41 -10.75
C ASN A 262 -11.41 -3.51 -9.72
N TYR A 263 -11.93 -4.70 -10.02
CA TYR A 263 -11.71 -5.91 -9.23
C TYR A 263 -11.54 -7.11 -10.17
N VAL A 264 -10.44 -7.85 -10.02
CA VAL A 264 -10.14 -9.07 -10.78
C VAL A 264 -9.81 -10.19 -9.81
N SER A 265 -10.40 -11.36 -10.00
CA SER A 265 -10.18 -12.51 -9.14
C SER A 265 -10.38 -13.82 -9.92
N PRO A 266 -9.51 -14.82 -9.73
CA PRO A 266 -8.30 -14.81 -8.92
C PRO A 266 -7.08 -14.28 -9.69
N ILE A 267 -6.14 -13.65 -9.00
CA ILE A 267 -4.73 -13.57 -9.42
C ILE A 267 -3.90 -14.27 -8.35
N SER A 268 -3.18 -15.32 -8.74
CA SER A 268 -2.61 -16.29 -7.80
C SER A 268 -3.70 -16.82 -6.84
N ASN A 269 -3.64 -16.49 -5.55
CA ASN A 269 -4.59 -16.92 -4.52
C ASN A 269 -5.43 -15.76 -3.97
N THR A 270 -5.49 -14.63 -4.68
CA THR A 270 -5.97 -13.36 -4.13
C THR A 270 -7.00 -12.66 -5.01
N GLY A 271 -7.97 -12.02 -4.37
CA GLY A 271 -8.87 -11.05 -5.00
C GLY A 271 -8.18 -9.70 -5.16
N VAL A 272 -7.93 -9.27 -6.40
CA VAL A 272 -7.19 -8.03 -6.70
C VAL A 272 -8.15 -6.88 -6.87
N GLY A 273 -8.14 -5.95 -5.92
CA GLY A 273 -8.84 -4.67 -6.02
C GLY A 273 -7.88 -3.54 -6.39
N VAL A 274 -8.38 -2.57 -7.17
CA VAL A 274 -7.64 -1.34 -7.52
C VAL A 274 -8.60 -0.15 -7.49
N GLN A 275 -8.25 0.92 -6.77
CA GLN A 275 -9.00 2.17 -6.73
C GLN A 275 -8.08 3.38 -6.91
N LEU A 276 -8.53 4.40 -7.64
CA LEU A 276 -7.95 5.74 -7.66
C LEU A 276 -8.94 6.71 -7.01
N LEU A 277 -8.52 7.31 -5.90
CA LEU A 277 -9.33 8.20 -5.08
C LEU A 277 -8.74 9.62 -5.11
N ILE A 278 -9.56 10.61 -5.47
CA ILE A 278 -9.15 12.01 -5.46
C ILE A 278 -9.73 12.67 -4.20
N PRO A 279 -8.91 13.19 -3.26
CA PRO A 279 -9.42 13.87 -2.08
C PRO A 279 -10.22 15.10 -2.51
N LYS A 280 -11.33 15.37 -1.80
CA LYS A 280 -12.04 16.63 -1.91
C LYS A 280 -11.50 17.57 -0.84
N ASP A 281 -11.18 18.79 -1.24
CA ASP A 281 -10.72 19.86 -0.34
C ASP A 281 -11.75 20.14 0.77
#